data_AF-A0A950GBI1-F1
#
_entry.id   AF-A0A950GBI1-F1
#
_cell.length_a   1.000
_cell.length_b   1.000
_cell.length_c   1.000
_cell.angle_alpha   90.00
_cell.angle_beta   90.00
_cell.angle_gamma   90.00
#
_symmetry.space_group_name_H-M   'P 1'
#
loop_
_entity.id
_entity.type
_entity.pdbx_description
1 polymer ?
#
loop_
_entity_poly.entity_id
_entity_poly.type
_entity_poly.pdbx_seq_one_letter_code
_entity_poly.pdbx_strand_id
1 'polypeptide(L)'
;MGTDEVRLPEAIGRADPVPECDVQLRGDQPMSEAQLSREIEINPLHAALLFVDVQNYTAQPDGGSYWGLDETERESRYGFFFRTLQTTTLPNMQRLQQVCRRARIEVMYTVIESLT
;
A
#
# COMPACT_ATOMS: atom_id res chain seq x y z
N MET A 1 -48.66 2.44 -31.05
CA MET A 1 -48.10 1.89 -29.81
C MET A 1 -46.74 1.33 -30.15
N GLY A 2 -45.69 2.14 -29.96
CA GLY A 2 -44.32 1.79 -30.28
C GLY A 2 -43.74 0.88 -29.20
N THR A 3 -43.16 -0.23 -29.62
CA THR A 3 -42.32 -1.06 -28.76
C THR A 3 -40.92 -0.49 -28.81
N ASP A 4 -40.54 0.29 -27.80
CA ASP A 4 -39.15 0.69 -27.58
C ASP A 4 -38.37 -0.54 -27.11
N GLU A 5 -37.70 -1.20 -28.05
CA GLU A 5 -36.63 -2.14 -27.73
C GLU A 5 -35.44 -1.35 -27.17
N VAL A 6 -35.17 -1.54 -25.89
CA VAL A 6 -33.94 -1.06 -25.25
C VAL A 6 -32.77 -1.85 -25.82
N ARG A 7 -32.01 -1.21 -26.72
CA ARG A 7 -30.76 -1.74 -27.26
C ARG A 7 -29.69 -1.72 -26.16
N LEU A 8 -29.36 -2.89 -25.62
CA LEU A 8 -28.21 -3.06 -24.72
C LEU A 8 -26.91 -2.75 -25.48
N PRO A 9 -25.96 -1.98 -24.91
CA PRO A 9 -24.67 -1.78 -25.54
C PRO A 9 -23.89 -3.10 -25.61
N GLU A 10 -23.25 -3.30 -26.77
CA GLU A 10 -22.48 -4.48 -27.11
C GLU A 10 -21.37 -4.77 -26.09
N ALA A 11 -21.05 -6.06 -25.98
CA ALA A 11 -20.13 -6.66 -25.03
C ALA A 11 -18.87 -5.83 -24.77
N ILE A 12 -18.56 -5.64 -23.49
CA ILE A 12 -17.25 -5.23 -23.01
C ILE A 12 -16.24 -6.21 -23.61
N GLY A 13 -15.39 -5.71 -24.50
CA GLY A 13 -14.36 -6.51 -25.17
C GLY A 13 -13.57 -7.31 -24.15
N ARG A 14 -13.29 -8.58 -24.48
CA ARG A 14 -12.36 -9.42 -23.70
C ARG A 14 -11.10 -8.59 -23.42
N ALA A 15 -10.75 -8.43 -22.15
CA ALA A 15 -9.46 -7.92 -21.78
C ALA A 15 -8.39 -8.74 -22.51
N ASP A 16 -7.42 -8.07 -23.11
CA ASP A 16 -6.26 -8.73 -23.68
C ASP A 16 -5.63 -9.63 -22.60
N PRO A 17 -5.21 -10.86 -22.94
CA PRO A 17 -4.51 -11.70 -21.99
C PRO A 17 -3.29 -10.94 -21.46
N VAL A 18 -3.18 -10.87 -20.14
CA VAL A 18 -1.97 -10.36 -19.47
C VAL A 18 -0.81 -11.19 -20.02
N PRO A 19 0.23 -10.58 -20.61
CA PRO A 19 1.38 -11.34 -21.09
C PRO A 19 1.93 -12.14 -19.91
N GLU A 20 2.11 -13.45 -20.10
CA GLU A 20 2.79 -14.30 -19.13
C GLU A 20 4.12 -13.61 -18.81
N CYS A 21 4.33 -13.33 -17.54
CA CYS A 21 5.59 -12.77 -17.07
C CYS A 21 6.63 -13.89 -17.19
N ASP A 22 7.25 -14.00 -18.37
CA ASP A 22 8.44 -14.81 -18.57
C ASP A 22 9.56 -14.20 -17.74
N VAL A 23 9.59 -14.58 -16.46
CA VAL A 23 10.77 -14.42 -15.60
C VAL A 23 11.81 -15.39 -16.14
N GLN A 24 12.50 -14.97 -17.19
CA GLN A 24 13.83 -15.46 -17.48
C GLN A 24 14.68 -15.05 -16.26
N LEU A 25 14.83 -15.97 -15.31
CA LEU A 25 15.81 -15.86 -14.24
C LEU A 25 17.16 -15.63 -14.94
N ARG A 26 17.61 -14.36 -14.96
CA ARG A 26 18.90 -13.99 -15.53
C ARG A 26 19.98 -14.71 -14.73
N GLY A 27 20.41 -15.87 -15.22
CA GLY A 27 21.58 -16.56 -14.71
C GLY A 27 22.81 -15.67 -14.86
N ASP A 28 23.57 -15.52 -13.78
CA ASP A 28 24.97 -15.07 -13.68
C ASP A 28 25.46 -14.06 -14.73
N GLN A 29 24.65 -13.06 -15.07
CA GLN A 29 25.17 -11.85 -15.66
C GLN A 29 25.81 -11.06 -14.50
N PRO A 30 27.10 -10.67 -14.58
CA PRO A 30 27.63 -9.74 -13.59
C PRO A 30 26.68 -8.55 -13.60
N MET A 31 26.18 -8.13 -12.44
CA MET A 31 25.50 -6.85 -12.35
C MET A 31 26.46 -5.85 -12.98
N SER A 32 26.18 -5.39 -14.21
CA SER A 32 26.82 -4.20 -14.73
C SER A 32 26.65 -3.17 -13.63
N GLU A 33 27.64 -2.32 -13.38
CA GLU A 33 27.55 -1.18 -12.47
C GLU A 33 26.40 -0.24 -12.87
N ALA A 34 25.15 -0.70 -12.79
CA ALA A 34 23.99 0.12 -12.57
C ALA A 34 24.34 0.77 -11.24
N GLN A 35 24.86 2.00 -11.35
CA GLN A 35 25.37 2.79 -10.24
C GLN A 35 24.38 2.64 -9.09
N LEU A 36 24.82 1.99 -8.01
CA LEU A 36 24.03 1.87 -6.80
C LEU A 36 23.85 3.29 -6.25
N SER A 37 22.73 3.90 -6.61
CA SER A 37 22.35 5.25 -6.23
C SER A 37 21.09 5.17 -5.39
N ARG A 38 20.96 6.09 -4.42
CA ARG A 38 19.69 6.30 -3.72
C ARG A 38 18.65 6.98 -4.60
N GLU A 39 19.13 7.73 -5.60
CA GLU A 39 18.31 8.53 -6.51
C GLU A 39 18.15 7.80 -7.85
N ILE A 40 17.37 6.72 -7.85
CA ILE A 40 17.01 5.96 -9.05
C ILE A 40 15.51 6.17 -9.31
N GLU A 41 15.15 6.31 -10.58
CA GLU A 41 13.74 6.43 -10.99
C GLU A 41 12.96 5.16 -10.60
N ILE A 42 11.77 5.35 -10.05
CA ILE A 42 10.89 4.24 -9.67
C ILE A 42 10.23 3.70 -10.93
N ASN A 43 10.53 2.45 -11.29
CA ASN A 43 9.79 1.71 -12.31
C ASN A 43 8.48 1.17 -11.71
N PRO A 44 7.28 1.65 -12.14
CA PRO A 44 6.01 1.23 -11.54
C PRO A 44 5.70 -0.26 -11.65
N LEU A 45 6.23 -0.95 -12.68
CA LEU A 45 6.00 -2.37 -12.92
C LEU A 45 6.88 -3.27 -12.03
N HIS A 46 7.88 -2.70 -11.36
CA HIS A 46 8.85 -3.42 -10.52
C HIS A 46 8.96 -2.79 -9.13
N ALA A 47 7.91 -2.10 -8.68
CA ALA A 47 7.86 -1.45 -7.39
C ALA A 47 6.53 -1.74 -6.68
N ALA A 48 6.59 -1.76 -5.36
CA ALA A 48 5.41 -1.87 -4.50
C ALA A 48 5.52 -0.90 -3.32
N LEU A 49 4.37 -0.39 -2.87
CA LEU A 49 4.21 0.29 -1.58
C LEU A 49 3.73 -0.72 -0.55
N LEU A 50 4.53 -0.98 0.48
CA LEU A 50 4.19 -1.88 1.58
C LEU A 50 3.86 -1.08 2.85
N PHE A 51 2.62 -1.18 3.32
CA PHE A 51 2.26 -0.74 4.68
C PHE A 51 2.45 -1.89 5.66
N VAL A 52 3.31 -1.67 6.66
CA VAL A 52 3.60 -2.67 7.69
C VAL A 52 2.82 -2.34 8.95
N ASP A 53 1.89 -3.24 9.32
CA ASP A 53 1.16 -3.25 10.58
C ASP A 53 0.58 -1.90 11.01
N VAL A 54 0.02 -1.16 10.05
CA VAL A 54 -0.79 0.04 10.30
C VAL A 54 -2.22 -0.40 10.61
N GLN A 55 -2.43 -0.92 11.82
CA GLN A 55 -3.68 -1.54 12.25
C GLN A 55 -4.18 -0.93 13.55
N ASN A 56 -5.48 -1.07 13.85
CA ASN A 56 -6.06 -0.52 15.08
C ASN A 56 -5.34 -1.00 16.35
N TYR A 57 -4.76 -2.21 16.32
CA TYR A 57 -3.99 -2.72 17.45
C TYR A 57 -2.75 -1.88 17.79
N THR A 58 -2.09 -1.28 16.79
CA THR A 58 -0.80 -0.60 16.90
C THR A 58 -0.87 0.92 16.67
N ALA A 59 -1.92 1.40 16.01
CA ALA A 59 -2.03 2.78 15.54
C ALA A 59 -3.11 3.61 16.28
N GLN A 60 -3.85 2.99 17.21
CA GLN A 60 -4.95 3.64 17.91
C GLN A 60 -4.59 3.93 19.39
N PRO A 61 -4.63 5.20 19.84
CA PRO A 61 -4.17 5.57 21.19
C PRO A 61 -5.06 5.06 22.33
N ASP A 62 -6.32 4.74 22.05
CA ASP A 62 -7.32 4.28 23.03
C ASP A 62 -7.74 2.81 22.82
N GLY A 63 -6.95 2.04 22.06
CA GLY A 63 -7.24 0.64 21.79
C GLY A 63 -5.99 -0.23 21.66
N GLY A 64 -6.21 -1.50 21.33
CA GLY A 64 -5.12 -2.41 21.00
C GLY A 64 -4.09 -2.58 22.12
N SER A 65 -2.82 -2.44 21.78
CA SER A 65 -1.69 -2.54 22.70
C SER A 65 -1.64 -1.42 23.75
N TYR A 66 -2.45 -0.37 23.60
CA TYR A 66 -2.52 0.78 24.51
C TYR A 66 -3.76 0.75 25.41
N TRP A 67 -4.58 -0.30 25.30
CA TRP A 67 -5.74 -0.48 26.15
C TRP A 67 -5.33 -0.52 27.63
N GLY A 68 -6.06 0.23 28.48
CA GLY A 68 -5.85 0.25 29.92
C GLY A 68 -4.79 1.24 30.42
N LEU A 69 -4.07 1.94 29.53
CA LEU A 69 -3.21 3.06 29.92
C LEU A 69 -4.08 4.29 30.24
N ASP A 70 -3.77 4.98 31.34
CA ASP A 70 -4.35 6.29 31.58
C ASP A 70 -3.73 7.35 30.66
N GLU A 71 -4.39 8.52 30.56
CA GLU A 71 -3.94 9.61 29.69
C GLU A 71 -2.53 10.10 30.02
N THR A 72 -2.18 10.15 31.30
CA THR A 72 -0.89 10.70 31.74
C THR A 72 0.23 9.74 31.35
N GLU A 73 0.04 8.45 31.58
CA GLU A 73 0.97 7.41 31.18
C GLU A 73 1.12 7.37 29.65
N ARG A 74 0.00 7.43 28.92
CA ARG A 74 0.00 7.43 27.46
C ARG A 74 0.73 8.64 26.90
N GLU A 75 0.45 9.84 27.38
CA GLU A 75 1.10 11.06 26.91
C GLU A 75 2.61 11.02 27.22
N SER A 76 2.98 10.62 28.44
CA SER A 76 4.38 10.55 28.85
C SER A 76 5.21 9.56 28.03
N ARG A 77 4.62 8.45 27.60
CA ARG A 77 5.34 7.35 26.91
C ARG A 77 5.20 7.41 25.39
N TYR A 78 4.03 7.81 24.89
CA TYR A 78 3.63 7.66 23.50
C TYR A 78 3.08 8.95 22.86
N GLY A 79 3.03 10.07 23.60
CA GLY A 79 2.47 11.33 23.10
C GLY A 79 3.13 11.81 21.81
N PHE A 80 4.47 11.78 21.74
CA PHE A 80 5.21 12.10 20.52
C PHE A 80 4.83 11.18 19.36
N PHE A 81 4.81 9.87 19.61
CA PHE A 81 4.46 8.87 18.59
C PHE A 81 3.09 9.12 18.00
N PHE A 82 2.05 9.27 18.82
CA PHE A 82 0.69 9.48 18.34
C PHE A 82 0.50 10.84 17.66
N ARG A 83 1.14 11.90 18.16
CA ARG A 83 1.14 13.19 17.46
C ARG A 83 1.74 13.06 16.08
N THR A 84 2.95 12.51 15.95
CA THR A 84 3.60 12.33 14.64
C THR A 84 2.79 11.42 13.73
N LEU A 85 2.23 10.33 14.28
CA LEU A 85 1.39 9.41 13.54
C LEU A 85 0.17 10.12 12.92
N GLN A 86 -0.54 10.91 13.72
CA GLN A 86 -1.77 11.57 13.30
C GLN A 86 -1.52 12.79 12.40
N THR A 87 -0.53 13.62 12.72
CA THR A 87 -0.33 14.90 12.02
C THR A 87 0.54 14.77 10.77
N THR A 88 1.38 13.75 10.69
CA THR A 88 2.37 13.61 9.62
C THR A 88 2.28 12.27 8.91
N THR A 89 2.40 11.17 9.65
CA THR A 89 2.59 9.85 9.05
C THR A 89 1.34 9.36 8.32
N LEU A 90 0.18 9.31 8.98
CA LEU A 90 -1.07 8.81 8.39
C LEU A 90 -1.51 9.64 7.16
N PRO A 91 -1.50 10.99 7.19
CA PRO A 91 -1.80 11.77 5.99
C PRO A 91 -0.84 11.49 4.82
N ASN A 92 0.47 11.34 5.10
CA ASN A 92 1.45 11.02 4.07
C ASN A 92 1.26 9.60 3.51
N MET A 93 0.93 8.63 4.36
CA MET A 93 0.57 7.28 3.94
C MET A 93 -0.63 7.28 3.00
N GLN A 94 -1.68 8.05 3.32
CA GLN A 94 -2.84 8.21 2.43
C GLN A 94 -2.45 8.85 1.09
N ARG A 95 -1.63 9.90 1.10
CA ARG A 95 -1.14 10.55 -0.12
C ARG A 95 -0.34 9.58 -1.00
N LEU A 96 0.58 8.83 -0.41
CA LEU A 96 1.39 7.83 -1.12
C LEU A 96 0.50 6.73 -1.71
N GLN A 97 -0.41 6.17 -0.92
CA GLN A 97 -1.36 5.16 -1.37
C GLN A 97 -2.15 5.63 -2.60
N GLN A 98 -2.69 6.85 -2.55
CA GLN A 98 -3.46 7.41 -3.66
C GLN A 98 -2.61 7.58 -4.92
N VAL A 99 -1.37 8.06 -4.79
CA VAL A 99 -0.45 8.22 -5.92
C VAL A 99 -0.08 6.87 -6.52
N CYS A 100 0.30 5.89 -5.69
CA CYS A 100 0.65 4.53 -6.14
C CYS A 100 -0.53 3.86 -6.87
N ARG A 101 -1.75 3.95 -6.31
CA ARG A 101 -2.95 3.42 -6.97
C ARG A 101 -3.22 4.06 -8.33
N ARG A 102 -3.06 5.38 -8.46
CA ARG A 102 -3.21 6.07 -9.76
C ARG A 102 -2.12 5.67 -10.76
N ALA A 103 -0.90 5.47 -10.28
CA ALA A 103 0.26 5.06 -11.09
C ALA A 103 0.29 3.55 -11.38
N ARG A 104 -0.68 2.77 -10.88
CA ARG A 104 -0.72 1.30 -10.96
C ARG A 104 0.52 0.62 -10.34
N ILE A 105 1.10 1.25 -9.33
CA ILE A 105 2.10 0.64 -8.45
C ILE A 105 1.35 -0.27 -7.47
N GLU A 106 1.88 -1.47 -7.23
CA GLU A 106 1.29 -2.42 -6.29
C GLU A 106 1.23 -1.82 -4.87
N VAL A 107 0.10 -2.02 -4.17
CA VAL A 107 -0.06 -1.59 -2.78
C VAL A 107 -0.38 -2.80 -1.93
N MET A 108 0.53 -3.15 -1.03
CA MET A 108 0.44 -4.29 -0.14
C MET A 108 0.30 -3.83 1.32
N TYR A 109 -0.29 -4.72 2.13
CA TYR A 109 -0.48 -4.51 3.55
C TYR A 109 -0.08 -5.78 4.28
N THR A 110 0.64 -5.62 5.39
CA THR A 110 0.77 -6.70 6.37
C THR A 110 -0.18 -6.45 7.52
N VAL A 111 -0.67 -7.54 8.10
CA VAL A 111 -1.35 -7.56 9.37
C VAL A 111 -0.67 -8.63 10.20
N ILE A 112 0.02 -8.23 11.26
CA ILE A 112 0.43 -9.18 12.28
C ILE A 112 -0.81 -9.69 13.02
N GLU A 113 -0.99 -11.01 13.05
CA GLU A 113 -1.91 -11.68 13.97
C GLU A 113 -1.09 -12.32 15.09
N SER A 114 -1.44 -12.01 16.34
CA SER A 114 -0.88 -12.70 17.51
C SER A 114 -1.66 -13.99 17.71
N LEU A 115 -1.08 -15.13 17.30
CA LEU A 115 -1.62 -16.48 17.56
C LEU A 115 -1.36 -16.90 19.03
N THR A 116 -1.74 -16.07 20.00
CA THR A 116 -1.55 -16.31 21.44
C THR A 116 -2.84 -16.71 22.12
#